data_AF-A0AAW1V477-F1
#
_entry.id   AF-A0AAW1V477-F1
#
_cell.length_a   1.000
_cell.length_b   1.000
_cell.length_c   1.000
_cell.angle_alpha   90.00
_cell.angle_beta   90.00
_cell.angle_gamma   90.00
#
_symmetry.space_group_name_H-M   'P 1'
#
loop_
_entity.id
_entity.type
_entity.pdbx_description
1 polymer ?
#
loop_
_entity_poly.entity_id
_entity_poly.type
_entity_poly.pdbx_seq_one_letter_code
_entity_poly.pdbx_strand_id
1 'polypeptide(L)'
;MKNLLYLYLFVSVLVLNVTSLPFDDLDDKWEKFKVDHNRKYNETENIRRKKIFMETLEYIEAHNKKAKDGLASYGLAVNKFADWTDEEKRQMLRPDNFPDP
;
A
#
# COMPACT_ATOMS: atom_id res chain seq x y z
N MET A 1 39.31 -30.63 1.61
CA MET A 1 37.97 -30.89 1.03
C MET A 1 36.83 -30.63 2.03
N LYS A 2 36.87 -31.20 3.23
CA LYS A 2 35.82 -31.00 4.27
C LYS A 2 35.60 -29.52 4.64
N ASN A 3 36.67 -28.73 4.79
CA ASN A 3 36.58 -27.30 5.14
C ASN A 3 35.95 -26.45 4.02
N LEU A 4 36.14 -26.86 2.76
CA LEU A 4 35.52 -26.22 1.59
C LEU A 4 34.02 -26.57 1.51
N LEU A 5 33.67 -27.80 1.89
CA LEU A 5 32.29 -28.26 2.02
C LEU A 5 31.56 -27.53 3.16
N TYR A 6 32.21 -27.34 4.32
CA TYR A 6 31.66 -26.57 5.43
C TYR A 6 31.49 -25.09 5.08
N LEU A 7 32.45 -24.49 4.35
CA LEU A 7 32.33 -23.13 3.85
C LEU A 7 31.16 -23.01 2.86
N TYR A 8 31.01 -23.96 1.93
CA TYR A 8 29.91 -24.00 0.98
C TYR A 8 28.55 -24.16 1.68
N LEU A 9 28.45 -25.06 2.67
CA LEU A 9 27.25 -25.23 3.47
C LEU A 9 26.92 -23.95 4.27
N PHE A 10 27.93 -23.32 4.87
CA PHE A 10 27.78 -22.07 5.61
C PHE A 10 27.31 -20.91 4.71
N VAL A 11 27.91 -20.77 3.51
CA VAL A 11 27.49 -19.78 2.51
C VAL A 11 26.08 -20.08 1.99
N SER A 12 25.72 -21.33 1.74
CA SER A 12 24.37 -21.70 1.29
C SER A 12 23.30 -21.37 2.33
N VAL A 13 23.60 -21.56 3.62
CA VAL A 13 22.70 -21.19 4.72
C VAL A 13 22.54 -19.67 4.83
N LEU A 14 23.59 -18.89 4.59
CA LEU A 14 23.50 -17.42 4.56
C LEU A 14 22.68 -16.90 3.37
N VAL A 15 22.80 -17.52 2.19
CA VAL A 15 22.07 -17.12 0.98
C VAL A 15 20.58 -17.49 1.05
N LEU A 16 20.23 -18.55 1.78
CA LEU A 16 18.83 -18.99 1.97
C LEU A 16 18.04 -18.17 3.01
N ASN A 17 18.67 -17.26 3.74
CA ASN A 17 18.02 -16.39 4.72
C ASN A 17 17.79 -14.96 4.23
N VAL A 18 17.93 -14.68 2.92
CA VAL A 18 17.30 -13.50 2.32
C VAL A 18 15.80 -13.80 2.21
N THR A 19 15.15 -13.91 3.36
CA THR A 19 13.70 -13.83 3.44
C THR A 19 13.37 -12.42 2.97
N SER A 20 12.59 -12.31 1.89
CA SER A 20 12.04 -11.02 1.48
C SER A 20 11.26 -10.49 2.68
N LEU A 21 11.85 -9.55 3.41
CA LEU A 21 11.10 -8.78 4.38
C LEU A 21 9.95 -8.15 3.58
N PRO A 22 8.69 -8.31 4.01
CA PRO A 22 7.57 -7.69 3.33
C PRO A 22 7.53 -6.21 3.73
N PHE A 23 8.62 -5.50 3.48
CA PHE A 23 8.55 -4.11 3.12
C PHE A 23 8.30 -4.11 1.62
N ASP A 24 7.04 -4.36 1.23
CA ASP A 24 6.56 -3.82 -0.03
C ASP A 24 7.00 -2.35 -0.05
N ASP A 25 7.93 -2.02 -0.94
CA ASP A 25 8.42 -0.65 -1.07
C ASP A 25 7.18 0.24 -1.24
N LEU A 26 7.08 1.31 -0.46
CA LEU A 26 5.96 2.26 -0.59
C LEU A 26 5.87 2.77 -2.02
N ASP A 27 7.01 2.81 -2.71
CA ASP A 27 7.13 3.13 -4.12
C ASP A 27 6.51 2.04 -5.00
N ASP A 28 6.75 0.76 -4.73
CA ASP A 28 6.10 -0.35 -5.43
C ASP A 28 4.59 -0.36 -5.22
N LYS A 29 4.12 -0.14 -3.98
CA LYS A 29 2.67 -0.01 -3.69
C LYS A 29 2.06 1.17 -4.47
N TRP A 30 2.78 2.29 -4.55
CA TRP A 30 2.34 3.47 -5.28
C TRP A 30 2.28 3.24 -6.80
N GLU A 31 3.33 2.66 -7.38
CA GLU A 31 3.36 2.33 -8.81
C GLU A 31 2.28 1.31 -9.16
N LYS A 32 2.11 0.27 -8.33
CA LYS A 32 1.03 -0.70 -8.50
C LYS A 32 -0.35 -0.05 -8.43
N PHE A 33 -0.59 0.82 -7.44
CA PHE A 33 -1.84 1.56 -7.32
C PHE A 33 -2.13 2.39 -8.57
N LYS A 34 -1.13 3.10 -9.10
CA LYS A 34 -1.29 3.89 -10.32
C LYS A 34 -1.65 3.01 -11.51
N VAL A 35 -1.02 1.84 -11.65
CA VAL A 35 -1.33 0.88 -12.71
C VAL A 35 -2.75 0.32 -12.55
N ASP A 36 -3.08 -0.22 -11.37
CA ASP A 36 -4.35 -0.88 -11.09
C ASP A 36 -5.56 0.07 -11.24
N HIS A 37 -5.37 1.38 -11.03
CA HIS A 37 -6.41 2.41 -11.12
C HIS A 37 -6.21 3.40 -12.27
N ASN A 38 -5.30 3.09 -13.20
CA ASN A 38 -5.02 3.88 -14.41
C ASN A 38 -4.77 5.37 -14.14
N ARG A 39 -3.97 5.67 -13.11
CA ARG A 39 -3.64 7.03 -12.69
C ARG A 39 -2.51 7.61 -13.52
N LYS A 40 -2.65 8.88 -13.89
CA LYS A 40 -1.63 9.65 -14.63
C LYS A 40 -1.53 11.04 -14.02
N TYR A 41 -0.33 11.38 -13.55
CA TYR A 41 -0.05 12.64 -12.87
C TYR A 41 1.16 13.31 -13.49
N ASN A 42 1.16 14.65 -13.50
CA ASN A 42 2.41 15.39 -13.69
C ASN A 42 3.29 15.26 -12.43
N GLU A 43 4.54 15.69 -12.50
CA GLU A 43 5.51 15.51 -11.41
C GLU A 43 5.03 16.10 -10.07
N THR A 44 4.53 17.33 -10.08
CA THR A 44 4.04 18.01 -8.88
C THR A 44 2.83 17.30 -8.26
N GLU A 45 1.87 16.91 -9.09
CA GLU A 45 0.67 16.21 -8.63
C GLU A 45 1.00 14.78 -8.18
N ASN A 46 1.96 14.11 -8.82
CA ASN A 46 2.42 12.77 -8.41
C ASN A 46 2.96 12.79 -6.98
N ILE A 47 3.77 13.79 -6.62
CA ILE A 47 4.28 13.96 -5.26
C ILE A 47 3.13 14.15 -4.27
N ARG A 48 2.18 15.05 -4.60
CA ARG A 48 1.01 15.31 -3.76
C ARG A 48 0.15 14.07 -3.56
N ARG A 49 -0.17 13.35 -4.64
CA ARG A 49 -1.04 12.17 -4.60
C ARG A 49 -0.39 10.99 -3.89
N LYS A 50 0.92 10.79 -4.10
CA LYS A 50 1.70 9.78 -3.37
C LYS A 50 1.64 10.02 -1.87
N LYS A 51 1.75 11.27 -1.41
CA LYS A 51 1.61 11.61 0.02
C LYS A 51 0.23 11.20 0.57
N ILE A 52 -0.85 11.56 -0.12
CA ILE A 52 -2.23 11.20 0.30
C ILE A 52 -2.42 9.67 0.32
N PHE A 53 -1.87 8.99 -0.67
CA PHE A 53 -1.89 7.53 -0.74
C PHE A 53 -1.17 6.88 0.43
N MET A 54 0.02 7.39 0.81
CA MET A 54 0.76 6.90 1.97
C MET A 54 0.00 7.09 3.28
N GLU A 55 -0.61 8.27 3.48
CA GLU A 55 -1.48 8.53 4.65
C GLU A 55 -2.68 7.56 4.68
N THR A 56 -3.25 7.24 3.52
CA THR A 56 -4.34 6.27 3.43
C THR A 56 -3.88 4.84 3.72
N LEU A 57 -2.68 4.43 3.29
CA LEU A 57 -2.11 3.13 3.64
C LEU A 57 -1.91 3.00 5.15
N GLU A 58 -1.35 4.01 5.81
CA GLU A 58 -1.18 4.03 7.26
C GLU A 58 -2.53 3.89 7.98
N TYR A 59 -3.55 4.62 7.52
CA TYR A 59 -4.90 4.50 8.05
C TYR A 59 -5.49 3.09 7.88
N ILE A 60 -5.34 2.49 6.70
CA ILE A 60 -5.78 1.11 6.41
C ILE A 60 -5.09 0.12 7.35
N GLU A 61 -3.77 0.21 7.51
CA GLU A 61 -3.00 -0.68 8.37
C GLU A 61 -3.41 -0.55 9.84
N ALA A 62 -3.55 0.68 10.33
CA ALA A 62 -4.00 0.95 11.70
C ALA A 62 -5.43 0.44 11.96
N HIS A 63 -6.36 0.62 11.02
CA HIS A 63 -7.72 0.10 11.13
C HIS A 63 -7.73 -1.43 11.11
N ASN A 64 -7.00 -2.05 10.18
CA ASN A 64 -6.95 -3.50 10.05
C ASN A 64 -6.28 -4.17 11.26
N LYS A 65 -5.35 -3.49 11.93
CA LYS A 65 -4.84 -3.94 13.22
C LYS A 65 -5.95 -3.98 14.27
N LYS A 66 -6.75 -2.91 14.40
CA LYS A 66 -7.92 -2.89 15.29
C LYS A 66 -8.93 -3.98 14.95
N ALA A 67 -9.16 -4.25 13.66
CA ALA A 67 -10.06 -5.31 13.22
C ALA A 67 -9.56 -6.70 13.64
N LYS A 68 -8.25 -6.97 13.50
CA LYS A 68 -7.62 -8.21 13.99
C LYS A 68 -7.73 -8.37 15.50
N ASP A 69 -7.68 -7.27 16.24
CA ASP A 69 -7.85 -7.25 17.70
C ASP A 69 -9.35 -7.33 18.13
N GLY A 70 -10.29 -7.46 17.19
CA GLY A 70 -11.73 -7.51 17.46
C GLY A 70 -12.36 -6.16 17.82
N LEU A 71 -11.62 -5.06 17.67
CA LEU A 71 -12.06 -3.68 17.99
C LEU A 71 -12.75 -2.97 16.81
N ALA A 72 -12.71 -3.58 15.62
CA ALA A 72 -13.47 -3.14 14.46
C ALA A 72 -14.11 -4.37 13.78
N SER A 73 -15.31 -4.19 13.24
CA SER A 73 -16.10 -5.27 12.63
C SER A 73 -15.82 -5.51 11.15
N TYR A 74 -14.96 -4.69 10.54
CA TYR A 74 -14.62 -4.76 9.12
C TYR A 74 -13.15 -4.46 8.88
N GLY A 75 -12.67 -4.83 7.70
CA GLY A 75 -11.35 -4.48 7.20
C GLY A 75 -11.43 -3.44 6.09
N LEU A 76 -10.34 -2.72 5.90
CA LEU A 76 -10.13 -1.80 4.80
C LEU A 76 -9.11 -2.35 3.81
N ALA A 77 -9.23 -1.91 2.56
CA ALA A 77 -8.30 -2.21 1.49
C ALA A 77 -8.09 -0.98 0.60
N VAL A 78 -6.94 -0.94 -0.07
CA VAL A 78 -6.67 0.06 -1.10
C VAL A 78 -7.71 -0.05 -2.21
N ASN A 79 -8.24 1.09 -2.63
CA ASN A 79 -9.21 1.18 -3.72
C ASN A 79 -8.97 2.48 -4.52
N LYS A 80 -9.78 2.72 -5.55
CA LYS A 80 -9.65 3.87 -6.46
C LYS A 80 -9.78 5.26 -5.81
N PHE A 81 -10.06 5.35 -4.51
CA PHE A 81 -10.14 6.59 -3.74
C PHE A 81 -8.97 6.76 -2.76
N ALA A 82 -7.97 5.87 -2.81
CA ALA A 82 -6.87 5.85 -1.85
C ALA A 82 -5.93 7.06 -1.96
N ASP A 83 -5.99 7.83 -3.05
CA ASP A 83 -5.24 9.08 -3.25
C ASP A 83 -6.14 10.32 -3.20
N TRP A 84 -7.36 10.18 -2.66
CA TRP A 84 -8.31 11.28 -2.52
C TRP A 84 -8.25 11.89 -1.12
N THR A 85 -8.28 13.21 -1.10
CA THR A 85 -8.53 14.00 0.10
C THR A 85 -9.97 13.79 0.58
N ASP A 86 -10.21 14.07 1.86
CA ASP A 86 -11.57 13.99 2.39
C ASP A 86 -12.52 15.01 1.74
N GLU A 87 -11.99 16.13 1.26
CA GLU A 87 -12.76 17.10 0.49
C GLU A 87 -13.21 16.54 -0.85
N GLU A 88 -12.34 15.86 -1.60
CA GLU A 88 -12.71 15.20 -2.86
C GLU A 88 -13.76 14.10 -2.64
N LYS A 89 -13.63 13.32 -1.55
CA LYS A 89 -14.63 12.32 -1.17
C LYS A 89 -15.98 12.97 -0.86
N ARG A 90 -16.00 14.08 -0.11
CA ARG A 90 -17.23 14.84 0.18
C ARG A 90 -17.84 15.45 -1.07
N GLN A 91 -17.02 16.01 -1.95
CA GLN A 91 -17.49 16.59 -3.21
C GLN A 91 -18.19 15.56 -4.07
N MET A 92 -17.70 14.31 -4.12
CA MET A 92 -18.37 13.22 -4.84
C MET A 92 -19.75 12.88 -4.25
N LEU A 93 -19.91 12.99 -2.92
CA LEU A 93 -21.16 12.67 -2.23
C LEU A 93 -22.18 13.82 -2.21
N ARG A 94 -21.94 14.92 -2.93
CA ARG A 94 -22.90 16.03 -3.02
C ARG A 94 -24.21 15.56 -3.68
N PRO A 95 -25.39 15.97 -3.15
CA PRO A 95 -26.68 15.64 -3.76
C PRO A 95 -26.77 15.98 -5.24
N ASP A 96 -26.20 17.13 -5.65
CA ASP A 96 -26.19 17.59 -7.04
C ASP A 96 -25.52 16.60 -8.02
N ASN A 97 -24.65 15.69 -7.54
CA ASN A 97 -24.01 14.67 -8.37
C ASN A 97 -24.86 13.43 -8.58
N PHE A 98 -25.97 13.29 -7.84
CA PHE A 98 -26.94 12.22 -7.98
C PHE A 98 -28.24 12.85 -8.47
N PRO A 99 -28.39 13.07 -9.80
CA PRO A 99 -29.65 13.57 -10.32
C PRO A 99 -30.78 12.64 -9.88
N ASP A 100 -31.93 13.22 -9.54
CA ASP A 100 -33.11 12.45 -9.18
C ASP A 100 -33.43 11.42 -10.28
N PRO A 101 -33.84 10.20 -9.90
CA PRO A 101 -34.07 9.09 -10.84
C PRO A 101 -35.13 9.38 -11.91
#